data_AF-A0A6J7V0V7-F1
#
_entry.id   AF-A0A6J7V0V7-F1
#
_cell.length_a   1.000
_cell.length_b   1.000
_cell.length_c   1.000
_cell.angle_alpha   90.00
_cell.angle_beta   90.00
_cell.angle_gamma   90.00
#
_symmetry.space_group_name_H-M   'P 1'
#
loop_
_entity.id
_entity.type
_entity.pdbx_description
1 polymer ?
#
loop_
_entity_poly.entity_id
_entity_poly.type
_entity_poly.pdbx_seq_one_letter_code
_entity_poly.pdbx_strand_id
1 'polypeptide(L)'
;MVDVTGSTHNDLVLLARNGKANHGDVIVAEFQTHGRGRLDRTFESPSHSALLFSMYIQPQIDVNDWGWLALLAGMATSNAIAATNIFGLNKQPQLKWPNDVLIGDKKVSGILAERIDTEGVVIGIGINVSTTLEELPVTTATSLAIESGTPWDRNLLLVKILEEFAETIKRWEAKDVTLSSQYLKMSATVGRQVRIQAPDGNSLESQAVGIDANGSLVLRSGEHVSVGDVVHLHAN
;
A
#
# COMPACT_ATOMS: atom_id res chain seq x y z
N MET A 1 -10.24 -17.60 1.07
CA MET A 1 -11.18 -16.57 0.58
C MET A 1 -12.46 -16.69 1.39
N VAL A 2 -13.08 -15.56 1.74
CA VAL A 2 -14.35 -15.49 2.47
C VAL A 2 -15.28 -14.52 1.75
N ASP A 3 -16.59 -14.76 1.82
CA ASP A 3 -17.56 -13.86 1.19
C ASP A 3 -17.62 -12.52 1.94
N VAL A 4 -17.72 -12.56 3.27
CA VAL A 4 -17.85 -11.36 4.11
C VAL A 4 -17.01 -11.51 5.38
N THR A 5 -16.34 -10.42 5.78
CA THR A 5 -15.72 -10.29 7.10
C THR A 5 -15.85 -8.85 7.64
N GLY A 6 -15.48 -8.63 8.90
CA GLY A 6 -15.20 -7.29 9.43
C GLY A 6 -14.01 -6.66 8.70
N SER A 7 -12.85 -7.30 8.78
CA SER A 7 -11.62 -6.89 8.11
C SER A 7 -10.67 -8.07 7.99
N THR A 8 -10.18 -8.36 6.79
CA THR A 8 -9.15 -9.38 6.57
C THR A 8 -7.89 -9.14 7.42
N HIS A 9 -7.58 -7.86 7.66
CA HIS A 9 -6.43 -7.45 8.47
C HIS A 9 -6.62 -7.84 9.93
N ASN A 10 -7.77 -7.54 10.52
CA ASN A 10 -8.05 -7.91 11.92
C ASN A 10 -8.13 -9.42 12.11
N ASP A 11 -8.74 -10.14 11.17
CA ASP A 11 -8.81 -11.60 11.21
C ASP A 11 -7.40 -12.21 11.24
N LEU A 12 -6.50 -11.71 10.38
CA LEU A 12 -5.14 -12.23 10.30
C LEU A 12 -4.25 -11.78 11.46
N VAL A 13 -4.43 -10.55 11.96
CA VAL A 13 -3.79 -10.09 13.22
C VAL A 13 -4.20 -11.00 14.39
N LEU A 14 -5.48 -11.36 14.48
CA LEU A 14 -5.97 -12.25 15.54
C LEU A 14 -5.37 -13.65 15.41
N LEU A 15 -5.27 -14.21 14.20
CA LEU A 15 -4.61 -15.49 13.98
C LEU A 15 -3.12 -15.43 14.35
N ALA A 16 -2.41 -14.38 13.93
CA ALA A 16 -0.99 -14.19 14.22
C ALA A 16 -0.72 -14.07 15.72
N ARG A 17 -1.44 -13.19 16.45
CA ARG A 17 -1.30 -13.02 17.90
C ARG A 17 -1.60 -14.28 18.72
N ASN A 18 -2.39 -15.21 18.16
CA ASN A 18 -2.70 -16.49 18.78
C ASN A 18 -1.76 -17.62 18.35
N GLY A 19 -0.69 -17.33 17.60
CA GLY A 19 0.25 -18.34 17.09
C GLY A 19 -0.37 -19.31 16.08
N LYS A 20 -1.43 -18.89 15.38
CA LYS A 20 -2.18 -19.72 14.42
C LYS A 20 -1.96 -19.33 12.96
N ALA A 21 -1.28 -18.21 12.70
CA ALA A 21 -0.91 -17.81 11.34
C ALA A 21 0.51 -18.30 11.01
N ASN A 22 0.70 -18.73 9.78
CA ASN A 22 2.00 -19.10 9.22
C ASN A 22 2.50 -18.00 8.27
N HIS A 23 3.82 -17.86 8.14
CA HIS A 23 4.41 -17.05 7.09
C HIS A 23 3.80 -17.40 5.72
N GLY A 24 3.29 -16.39 5.02
CA GLY A 24 2.66 -16.54 3.70
C GLY A 24 1.15 -16.80 3.74
N ASP A 25 0.52 -16.89 4.91
CA ASP A 25 -0.94 -16.99 4.99
C ASP A 25 -1.60 -15.75 4.39
N VAL A 26 -2.64 -15.96 3.59
CA VAL A 26 -3.41 -14.89 2.92
C VAL A 26 -4.90 -15.08 3.18
N ILE A 27 -5.57 -14.00 3.63
CA ILE A 27 -7.03 -13.91 3.69
C ILE A 27 -7.49 -12.93 2.62
N VAL A 28 -8.42 -13.36 1.78
CA VAL A 28 -9.07 -12.55 0.75
C VAL A 28 -10.56 -12.47 1.07
N ALA A 29 -11.16 -11.29 0.94
CA ALA A 29 -12.59 -11.08 1.15
C ALA A 29 -13.27 -10.45 -0.07
N GLU A 30 -14.48 -10.90 -0.37
CA GLU A 30 -15.33 -10.24 -1.39
C GLU A 30 -15.96 -8.94 -0.88
N PHE A 31 -16.14 -8.83 0.45
CA PHE A 31 -16.63 -7.64 1.12
C PHE A 31 -16.11 -7.52 2.56
N GLN A 32 -15.82 -6.29 2.99
CA GLN A 32 -15.47 -5.96 4.37
C GLN A 32 -16.47 -4.95 4.95
N THR A 33 -17.12 -5.30 6.04
CA THR A 33 -18.08 -4.41 6.73
C THR A 33 -17.40 -3.28 7.52
N HIS A 34 -16.16 -3.50 7.95
CA HIS A 34 -15.37 -2.57 8.78
C HIS A 34 -13.92 -2.55 8.29
N GLY A 35 -13.73 -2.29 6.99
CA GLY A 35 -12.40 -2.25 6.40
C GLY A 35 -11.51 -1.19 7.06
N ARG A 36 -10.26 -1.53 7.33
CA ARG A 36 -9.31 -0.65 8.03
C ARG A 36 -8.34 0.04 7.07
N GLY A 37 -8.08 1.31 7.36
CA GLY A 37 -6.96 2.10 6.87
C GLY A 37 -6.01 2.49 8.00
N ARG A 38 -5.02 3.34 7.68
CA ARG A 38 -4.12 3.94 8.68
C ARG A 38 -4.85 5.01 9.51
N LEU A 39 -4.35 5.26 10.73
CA LEU A 39 -4.80 6.34 11.61
C LEU A 39 -6.34 6.37 11.79
N ASP A 40 -6.91 5.22 12.11
CA ASP A 40 -8.36 4.98 12.33
C ASP A 40 -9.28 5.27 11.14
N ARG A 41 -8.73 5.48 9.95
CA ARG A 41 -9.53 5.58 8.72
C ARG A 41 -10.10 4.22 8.32
N THR A 42 -11.13 4.25 7.48
CA THR A 42 -11.73 3.07 6.87
C THR A 42 -11.30 2.89 5.42
N PHE A 43 -11.34 1.65 4.94
CA PHE A 43 -11.31 1.34 3.51
C PHE A 43 -12.68 0.79 3.12
N GLU A 44 -13.41 1.54 2.30
CA GLU A 44 -14.80 1.26 1.96
C GLU A 44 -14.91 0.91 0.47
N SER A 45 -15.66 -0.15 0.19
CA SER A 45 -15.99 -0.58 -1.16
C SER A 45 -17.26 -1.42 -1.16
N PRO A 46 -18.10 -1.32 -2.19
CA PRO A 46 -19.17 -2.28 -2.44
C PRO A 46 -18.68 -3.72 -2.54
N SER A 47 -19.60 -4.67 -2.36
CA SER A 47 -19.29 -6.10 -2.53
C SER A 47 -18.80 -6.38 -3.95
N HIS A 48 -17.75 -7.18 -4.07
CA HIS A 48 -17.15 -7.61 -5.34
C HIS A 48 -16.51 -6.51 -6.20
N SER A 49 -16.48 -5.24 -5.75
CA SER A 49 -15.92 -4.13 -6.55
C SER A 49 -14.41 -3.90 -6.33
N ALA A 50 -13.91 -4.30 -5.17
CA ALA A 50 -12.51 -4.15 -4.77
C ALA A 50 -11.81 -5.51 -4.67
N LEU A 51 -10.48 -5.50 -4.72
CA LEU A 51 -9.65 -6.61 -4.26
C LEU A 51 -9.19 -6.27 -2.84
N LEU A 52 -9.67 -7.06 -1.87
CA LEU A 52 -9.42 -6.84 -0.44
C LEU A 52 -8.74 -8.09 0.12
N PHE A 53 -7.49 -7.95 0.55
CA PHE A 53 -6.77 -9.07 1.16
C PHE A 53 -5.75 -8.60 2.17
N SER A 54 -5.36 -9.52 3.05
CA SER A 54 -4.26 -9.35 3.98
C SER A 54 -3.36 -10.57 3.96
N MET A 55 -2.07 -10.36 4.18
CA MET A 55 -1.05 -11.42 4.24
C MET A 55 -0.20 -11.30 5.50
N TYR A 56 0.23 -12.43 6.06
CA TYR A 56 1.11 -12.48 7.22
C TYR A 56 2.52 -12.85 6.78
N ILE A 57 3.51 -12.06 7.20
CA ILE A 57 4.91 -12.32 6.91
C ILE A 57 5.76 -12.32 8.17
N GLN A 58 6.88 -13.03 8.12
CA GLN A 58 7.84 -13.17 9.22
C GLN A 58 9.23 -12.90 8.65
N PRO A 59 9.61 -11.62 8.47
CA PRO A 59 10.88 -11.26 7.86
C PRO A 59 12.07 -11.83 8.62
N GLN A 60 13.08 -12.32 7.91
CA GLN A 60 14.33 -12.85 8.47
C GLN A 60 15.42 -11.77 8.60
N ILE A 61 15.02 -10.52 8.85
CA ILE A 61 15.91 -9.38 9.04
C ILE A 61 15.54 -8.55 10.26
N ASP A 62 16.38 -7.58 10.60
CA ASP A 62 16.20 -6.72 11.78
C ASP A 62 14.86 -5.99 11.74
N VAL A 63 14.21 -5.93 12.90
CA VAL A 63 12.89 -5.32 13.04
C VAL A 63 12.89 -3.81 12.79
N ASN A 64 14.03 -3.16 12.92
CA ASN A 64 14.19 -1.75 12.59
C ASN A 64 14.04 -1.47 11.09
N ASP A 65 14.28 -2.48 10.24
CA ASP A 65 14.16 -2.36 8.78
C ASP A 65 12.70 -2.51 8.32
N TRP A 66 11.79 -3.03 9.17
CA TRP A 66 10.41 -3.38 8.80
C TRP A 66 9.56 -2.19 8.32
N GLY A 67 10.00 -0.95 8.54
CA GLY A 67 9.37 0.25 7.98
C GLY A 67 9.26 0.23 6.44
N TRP A 68 10.11 -0.54 5.75
CA TRP A 68 10.04 -0.74 4.31
C TRP A 68 8.87 -1.61 3.84
N LEU A 69 8.27 -2.44 4.69
CA LEU A 69 7.31 -3.47 4.24
C LEU A 69 6.08 -2.89 3.53
N ALA A 70 5.54 -1.76 4.00
CA ALA A 70 4.45 -1.09 3.32
C ALA A 70 4.87 -0.51 1.95
N LEU A 71 6.11 -0.02 1.85
CA LEU A 71 6.69 0.51 0.61
C LEU A 71 6.88 -0.61 -0.42
N LEU A 72 7.41 -1.75 0.01
CA LEU A 72 7.62 -2.94 -0.83
C LEU A 72 6.29 -3.55 -1.29
N ALA A 73 5.29 -3.60 -0.43
CA ALA A 73 3.93 -3.99 -0.80
C ALA A 73 3.32 -3.04 -1.84
N GLY A 74 3.57 -1.73 -1.70
CA GLY A 74 3.21 -0.74 -2.71
C GLY A 74 3.91 -0.97 -4.05
N MET A 75 5.23 -1.21 -4.05
CA MET A 75 6.00 -1.52 -5.26
C MET A 75 5.45 -2.76 -5.97
N ALA A 76 5.26 -3.86 -5.24
CA ALA A 76 4.71 -5.09 -5.78
C ALA A 76 3.32 -4.88 -6.37
N THR A 77 2.47 -4.12 -5.68
CA THR A 77 1.13 -3.77 -6.16
C THR A 77 1.19 -2.95 -7.46
N SER A 78 2.02 -1.92 -7.51
CA SER A 78 2.18 -1.08 -8.71
C SER A 78 2.74 -1.89 -9.90
N ASN A 79 3.77 -2.70 -9.67
CA ASN A 79 4.34 -3.58 -10.70
C ASN A 79 3.31 -4.58 -11.23
N ALA A 80 2.52 -5.20 -10.35
CA ALA A 80 1.49 -6.15 -10.74
C ALA A 80 0.37 -5.48 -11.55
N ILE A 81 -0.09 -4.30 -11.14
CA ILE A 81 -1.04 -3.50 -11.92
C ILE A 81 -0.47 -3.20 -13.31
N ALA A 82 0.78 -2.74 -13.40
CA ALA A 82 1.41 -2.45 -14.67
C ALA A 82 1.57 -3.70 -15.57
N ALA A 83 1.88 -4.86 -14.97
CA ALA A 83 2.09 -6.12 -15.70
C ALA A 83 0.78 -6.78 -16.18
N THR A 84 -0.31 -6.63 -15.43
CA THR A 84 -1.63 -7.20 -15.76
C THR A 84 -2.50 -6.28 -16.62
N ASN A 85 -1.99 -5.11 -16.97
CA ASN A 85 -2.65 -4.13 -17.80
C ASN A 85 -2.65 -4.53 -19.30
N ILE A 86 -3.62 -5.35 -19.71
CA ILE A 86 -3.70 -5.88 -21.09
C ILE A 86 -4.14 -4.80 -22.11
N PHE A 87 -4.86 -3.75 -21.69
CA PHE A 87 -5.52 -2.80 -22.58
C PHE A 87 -5.15 -1.31 -22.38
N GLY A 88 -4.25 -1.00 -21.43
CA GLY A 88 -3.56 0.30 -21.35
C GLY A 88 -4.15 1.31 -20.38
N LEU A 89 -3.76 1.25 -19.10
CA LEU A 89 -3.74 2.43 -18.22
C LEU A 89 -3.06 3.62 -18.93
N ASN A 90 -3.73 4.77 -18.92
CA ASN A 90 -3.21 6.01 -19.52
C ASN A 90 -1.97 6.57 -18.78
N LYS A 91 -1.80 6.19 -17.51
CA LYS A 91 -0.68 6.61 -16.66
C LYS A 91 -0.16 5.41 -15.89
N GLN A 92 1.16 5.35 -15.73
CA GLN A 92 1.78 4.32 -14.89
C GLN A 92 1.40 4.53 -13.42
N PRO A 93 1.17 3.45 -12.65
CA PRO A 93 0.90 3.58 -11.23
C PRO A 93 2.14 4.10 -10.49
N GLN A 94 1.94 5.03 -9.57
CA GLN A 94 3.01 5.65 -8.77
C GLN A 94 2.76 5.47 -7.28
N LEU A 95 3.82 5.59 -6.48
CA LEU A 95 3.79 5.37 -5.05
C LEU A 95 3.79 6.71 -4.31
N LYS A 96 2.72 6.98 -3.57
CA LYS A 96 2.67 8.09 -2.64
C LYS A 96 2.98 7.56 -1.24
N TRP A 97 4.06 8.08 -0.66
CA TRP A 97 4.46 7.72 0.69
C TRP A 97 3.36 8.14 1.69
N PRO A 98 3.06 7.33 2.71
CA PRO A 98 3.74 6.07 3.05
C PRO A 98 3.10 4.81 2.46
N ASN A 99 1.90 4.87 1.89
CA ASN A 99 1.09 3.67 1.72
C ASN A 99 0.02 3.73 0.62
N ASP A 100 0.12 4.68 -0.31
CA ASP A 100 -0.86 4.85 -1.38
C ASP A 100 -0.24 4.46 -2.72
N VAL A 101 -1.00 3.74 -3.55
CA VAL A 101 -0.73 3.64 -4.99
C VAL A 101 -1.68 4.59 -5.71
N LEU A 102 -1.12 5.41 -6.60
CA LEU A 102 -1.83 6.40 -7.39
C LEU A 102 -1.83 6.04 -8.87
N ILE A 103 -2.87 6.45 -9.59
CA ILE A 103 -2.85 6.60 -11.04
C ILE A 103 -3.06 8.10 -11.34
N GLY A 104 -2.02 8.75 -11.88
CA GLY A 104 -1.94 10.21 -11.85
C GLY A 104 -1.86 10.72 -10.42
N ASP A 105 -2.78 11.61 -10.03
CA ASP A 105 -2.85 12.15 -8.66
C ASP A 105 -4.00 11.51 -7.84
N LYS A 106 -4.67 10.47 -8.36
CA LYS A 106 -5.79 9.80 -7.69
C LYS A 106 -5.39 8.46 -7.09
N LYS A 107 -5.86 8.17 -5.88
CA LYS A 107 -5.58 6.94 -5.15
C LYS A 107 -6.38 5.76 -5.69
N VAL A 108 -5.70 4.67 -6.06
CA VAL A 108 -6.31 3.42 -6.50
C VAL A 108 -6.16 2.29 -5.48
N SER A 109 -5.11 2.33 -4.65
CA SER A 109 -4.85 1.33 -3.62
C SER A 109 -4.34 1.96 -2.33
N GLY A 110 -4.68 1.33 -1.20
CA GLY A 110 -4.12 1.62 0.11
C GLY A 110 -3.50 0.38 0.74
N ILE A 111 -2.34 0.55 1.35
CA ILE A 111 -1.62 -0.48 2.10
C ILE A 111 -1.68 -0.18 3.61
N LEU A 112 -1.81 -1.21 4.42
CA LEU A 112 -1.72 -1.14 5.89
C LEU A 112 -0.74 -2.21 6.36
N ALA A 113 0.33 -1.82 7.04
CA ALA A 113 1.25 -2.76 7.67
C ALA A 113 1.13 -2.61 9.20
N GLU A 114 0.84 -3.71 9.90
CA GLU A 114 0.77 -3.76 11.35
C GLU A 114 1.72 -4.82 11.89
N ARG A 115 2.61 -4.40 12.78
CA ARG A 115 3.58 -5.27 13.44
C ARG A 115 2.89 -6.14 14.49
N ILE A 116 3.21 -7.43 14.50
CA ILE A 116 2.81 -8.41 15.50
C ILE A 116 4.02 -8.69 16.39
N ASP A 117 4.15 -7.91 17.47
CA ASP A 117 5.26 -7.97 18.42
C ASP A 117 6.62 -8.07 17.71
N THR A 118 7.45 -9.07 17.99
CA THR A 118 8.69 -9.33 17.25
C THR A 118 8.56 -10.49 16.25
N GLU A 119 7.36 -11.02 16.06
CA GLU A 119 7.14 -12.29 15.36
C GLU A 119 6.88 -12.12 13.86
N GLY A 120 6.25 -11.01 13.46
CA GLY A 120 5.93 -10.76 12.07
C GLY A 120 5.13 -9.49 11.83
N VAL A 121 4.60 -9.36 10.61
CA VAL A 121 3.81 -8.22 10.16
C VAL A 121 2.63 -8.72 9.36
N VAL A 122 1.45 -8.18 9.65
CA VAL A 122 0.26 -8.32 8.80
C VAL A 122 0.21 -7.14 7.85
N ILE A 123 0.11 -7.42 6.55
CA ILE A 123 0.01 -6.42 5.49
C ILE A 123 -1.34 -6.57 4.81
N GLY A 124 -2.22 -5.59 5.00
CA GLY A 124 -3.48 -5.43 4.30
C GLY A 124 -3.33 -4.58 3.04
N ILE A 125 -3.95 -5.00 1.94
CA ILE A 125 -3.99 -4.29 0.67
C ILE A 125 -5.45 -4.22 0.20
N GLY A 126 -5.93 -3.00 -0.02
CA GLY A 126 -7.23 -2.73 -0.62
C GLY A 126 -7.06 -1.99 -1.94
N ILE A 127 -7.57 -2.56 -3.04
CA ILE A 127 -7.48 -1.99 -4.39
C ILE A 127 -8.89 -1.76 -4.93
N ASN A 128 -9.17 -0.53 -5.36
CA ASN A 128 -10.38 -0.22 -6.12
C ASN A 128 -10.23 -0.78 -7.54
N VAL A 129 -10.97 -1.84 -7.86
CA VAL A 129 -10.86 -2.52 -9.16
C VAL A 129 -11.95 -2.05 -10.11
N SER A 130 -13.21 -2.34 -9.78
CA SER A 130 -14.39 -1.96 -10.56
C SER A 130 -15.31 -0.96 -9.85
N THR A 131 -14.91 -0.44 -8.69
CA THR A 131 -15.63 0.62 -7.96
C THR A 131 -15.92 1.81 -8.90
N THR A 132 -17.18 2.24 -8.99
CA THR A 132 -17.59 3.35 -9.86
C THR A 132 -17.29 4.70 -9.24
N LEU A 133 -17.43 5.79 -10.02
CA LEU A 133 -17.17 7.14 -9.53
C LEU A 133 -18.12 7.53 -8.39
N GLU A 134 -19.36 7.07 -8.44
CA GLU A 134 -20.41 7.34 -7.46
C GLU A 134 -20.21 6.54 -6.15
N GLU A 135 -19.51 5.41 -6.23
CA GLU A 135 -19.23 4.52 -5.10
C GLU A 135 -17.96 4.89 -4.35
N LEU A 136 -17.10 5.73 -4.93
CA LEU A 136 -15.85 6.17 -4.30
C LEU A 136 -16.14 7.20 -3.18
N PRO A 137 -15.53 7.06 -1.99
CA PRO A 137 -15.83 7.93 -0.85
C PRO A 137 -15.31 9.36 -1.02
N VAL A 138 -14.34 9.57 -1.92
CA VAL A 138 -13.69 10.87 -2.16
C VAL A 138 -13.32 11.04 -3.63
N THR A 139 -13.33 12.28 -4.12
CA THR A 139 -12.99 12.63 -5.51
C THR A 139 -11.51 12.43 -5.86
N THR A 140 -10.66 12.31 -4.84
CA THR A 140 -9.23 12.01 -4.95
C THR A 140 -8.93 10.52 -5.07
N ALA A 141 -9.95 9.66 -5.06
CA ALA A 141 -9.81 8.23 -5.34
C ALA A 141 -10.20 7.91 -6.80
N THR A 142 -9.76 6.74 -7.27
CA THR A 142 -10.11 6.17 -8.58
C THR A 142 -10.16 4.64 -8.48
N SER A 143 -10.48 3.97 -9.59
CA SER A 143 -10.43 2.51 -9.73
C SER A 143 -9.70 2.11 -11.02
N LEU A 144 -9.24 0.87 -11.08
CA LEU A 144 -8.57 0.34 -12.28
C LEU A 144 -9.48 0.41 -13.52
N ALA A 145 -10.77 0.09 -13.36
CA ALA A 145 -11.75 0.15 -14.44
C ALA A 145 -12.04 1.58 -14.91
N ILE A 146 -12.06 2.57 -14.02
CA ILE A 146 -12.20 3.99 -14.39
C ILE A 146 -11.00 4.44 -15.24
N GLU A 147 -9.79 4.09 -14.83
CA GLU A 147 -8.55 4.57 -15.48
C GLU A 147 -8.19 3.82 -16.77
N SER A 148 -8.62 2.56 -16.92
CA SER A 148 -8.41 1.76 -18.14
C SER A 148 -9.61 1.77 -19.09
N GLY A 149 -10.81 2.09 -18.61
CA GLY A 149 -12.07 1.96 -19.37
C GLY A 149 -12.49 0.52 -19.65
N THR A 150 -11.87 -0.47 -18.99
CA THR A 150 -12.08 -1.91 -19.24
C THR A 150 -12.17 -2.72 -17.94
N PRO A 151 -12.84 -3.89 -17.92
CA PRO A 151 -12.85 -4.77 -16.77
C PRO A 151 -11.47 -5.39 -16.48
N TRP A 152 -11.22 -5.70 -15.20
CA TRP A 152 -9.99 -6.34 -14.72
C TRP A 152 -10.31 -7.68 -14.05
N ASP A 153 -9.44 -8.67 -14.24
CA ASP A 153 -9.51 -9.95 -13.52
C ASP A 153 -8.83 -9.83 -12.15
N ARG A 154 -9.65 -9.81 -11.08
CA ARG A 154 -9.17 -9.73 -9.70
C ARG A 154 -8.32 -10.92 -9.27
N ASN A 155 -8.57 -12.12 -9.80
CA ASN A 155 -7.79 -13.30 -9.46
C ASN A 155 -6.40 -13.22 -10.09
N LEU A 156 -6.32 -12.86 -11.37
CA LEU A 156 -5.04 -12.64 -12.04
C LEU A 156 -4.23 -11.53 -11.36
N LEU A 157 -4.88 -10.43 -11.00
CA LEU A 157 -4.25 -9.34 -10.28
C LEU A 157 -3.71 -9.79 -8.91
N LEU A 158 -4.51 -10.51 -8.12
CA LEU A 158 -4.08 -11.04 -6.82
C LEU A 158 -2.86 -11.95 -6.96
N VAL A 159 -2.90 -12.93 -7.86
CA VAL A 159 -1.79 -13.85 -8.11
C VAL A 159 -0.53 -13.05 -8.45
N LYS A 160 -0.64 -12.10 -9.37
CA LYS A 160 0.52 -11.30 -9.79
C LYS A 160 1.07 -10.44 -8.66
N ILE A 161 0.23 -9.86 -7.81
CA ILE A 161 0.70 -9.10 -6.63
C ILE A 161 1.46 -10.02 -5.67
N LEU A 162 0.94 -11.21 -5.37
CA LEU A 162 1.59 -12.15 -4.46
C LEU A 162 2.94 -12.65 -5.01
N GLU A 163 3.05 -12.90 -6.32
CA GLU A 163 4.30 -13.25 -6.98
C GLU A 163 5.33 -12.12 -6.91
N GLU A 164 4.94 -10.90 -7.32
CA GLU A 164 5.82 -9.71 -7.27
C GLU A 164 6.26 -9.41 -5.84
N PHE A 165 5.37 -9.57 -4.86
CA PHE A 165 5.68 -9.33 -3.46
C PHE A 165 6.65 -10.37 -2.90
N ALA A 166 6.43 -11.66 -3.17
CA ALA A 166 7.32 -12.73 -2.75
C ALA A 166 8.74 -12.54 -3.29
N GLU A 167 8.88 -12.15 -4.56
CA GLU A 167 10.20 -11.85 -5.15
C GLU A 167 10.83 -10.59 -4.55
N THR A 168 10.04 -9.54 -4.35
CA THR A 168 10.50 -8.28 -3.76
C THR A 168 11.01 -8.48 -2.32
N ILE A 169 10.31 -9.28 -1.51
CA ILE A 169 10.72 -9.61 -0.14
C ILE A 169 12.03 -10.41 -0.14
N LYS A 170 12.17 -11.43 -0.99
CA LYS A 170 13.42 -12.20 -1.11
C LYS A 170 14.61 -11.29 -1.43
N ARG A 171 14.46 -10.38 -2.39
CA ARG A 171 15.50 -9.41 -2.75
C ARG A 171 15.81 -8.47 -1.59
N TRP A 172 14.80 -8.02 -0.87
CA TRP A 172 14.96 -7.13 0.28
C TRP A 172 15.69 -7.82 1.44
N GLU A 173 15.33 -9.05 1.79
CA GLU A 173 16.02 -9.85 2.81
C GLU A 173 17.47 -10.17 2.41
N ALA A 174 17.72 -10.34 1.12
CA ALA A 174 19.07 -10.45 0.55
C ALA A 174 19.84 -9.13 0.49
N LYS A 175 19.27 -8.04 1.02
CA LYS A 175 19.86 -6.68 1.04
C LYS A 175 20.20 -6.15 -0.35
N ASP A 176 19.33 -6.41 -1.33
CA ASP A 176 19.45 -5.85 -2.68
C ASP A 176 19.40 -4.31 -2.64
N VAL A 177 20.57 -3.70 -2.85
CA VAL A 177 20.78 -2.24 -2.80
C VAL A 177 20.02 -1.48 -3.90
N THR A 178 19.48 -2.18 -4.91
CA THR A 178 18.76 -1.54 -6.01
C THR A 178 17.32 -1.19 -5.66
N LEU A 179 16.71 -1.84 -4.65
CA LEU A 179 15.30 -1.67 -4.30
C LEU A 179 14.95 -0.23 -3.93
N SER A 180 15.80 0.46 -3.18
CA SER A 180 15.60 1.86 -2.82
C SER A 180 15.53 2.76 -4.07
N SER A 181 16.45 2.56 -5.02
CA SER A 181 16.45 3.30 -6.30
C SER A 181 15.23 2.97 -7.17
N GLN A 182 14.75 1.72 -7.12
CA GLN A 182 13.53 1.31 -7.82
C GLN A 182 12.29 1.98 -7.20
N TYR A 183 12.17 1.98 -5.87
CA TYR A 183 11.12 2.70 -5.17
C TYR A 183 11.11 4.19 -5.54
N LEU A 184 12.27 4.85 -5.52
CA LEU A 184 12.39 6.28 -5.81
C LEU A 184 11.94 6.62 -7.24
N LYS A 185 12.20 5.75 -8.23
CA LYS A 185 11.71 5.92 -9.61
C LYS A 185 10.18 5.84 -9.71
N MET A 186 9.55 5.11 -8.79
CA MET A 186 8.09 4.96 -8.73
C MET A 186 7.44 6.01 -7.83
N SER A 187 8.22 6.76 -7.05
CA SER A 187 7.68 7.70 -6.06
C SER A 187 7.01 8.90 -6.73
N ALA A 188 5.74 9.13 -6.39
CA ALA A 188 5.05 10.38 -6.67
C ALA A 188 5.36 11.47 -5.63
N THR A 189 5.96 11.11 -4.49
CA THR A 189 6.19 12.01 -3.35
C THR A 189 7.55 12.69 -3.41
N VAL A 190 8.63 11.93 -3.64
CA VAL A 190 9.99 12.47 -3.65
C VAL A 190 10.15 13.47 -4.81
N GLY A 191 10.74 14.62 -4.51
CA GLY A 191 10.88 15.75 -5.42
C GLY A 191 9.77 16.79 -5.30
N ARG A 192 8.62 16.48 -4.68
CA ARG A 192 7.51 17.43 -4.50
C ARG A 192 7.62 18.22 -3.19
N GLN A 193 7.00 19.41 -3.19
CA GLN A 193 6.64 20.09 -1.95
C GLN A 193 5.51 19.32 -1.27
N VAL A 194 5.66 19.05 0.02
CA VAL A 194 4.69 18.29 0.80
C VAL A 194 4.35 19.01 2.09
N ARG A 195 3.10 18.82 2.52
CA ARG A 195 2.68 19.06 3.91
C ARG A 195 2.52 17.71 4.58
N ILE A 196 3.21 17.53 5.69
CA ILE A 196 3.10 16.36 6.57
C ILE A 196 2.21 16.76 7.73
N GLN A 197 1.19 15.95 8.00
CA GLN A 197 0.41 16.04 9.23
C GLN A 197 0.86 14.93 10.17
N ALA A 198 1.39 15.33 11.33
CA ALA A 198 1.78 14.42 12.38
C ALA A 198 0.54 14.00 13.20
N PRO A 199 0.58 12.83 13.88
CA PRO A 199 -0.56 12.36 14.69
C PRO A 199 -0.97 13.30 15.84
N ASP A 200 -0.07 14.16 16.30
CA ASP A 200 -0.31 15.17 17.35
C ASP A 200 -1.02 16.44 16.84
N GLY A 201 -1.34 16.50 15.54
CA GLY A 201 -2.00 17.63 14.89
C GLY A 201 -1.06 18.71 14.36
N ASN A 202 0.25 18.61 14.64
CA ASN A 202 1.22 19.52 14.06
C ASN A 202 1.41 19.25 12.56
N SER A 203 1.73 20.30 11.80
CA SER A 203 2.02 20.17 10.38
C SER A 203 3.35 20.81 10.01
N LEU A 204 4.07 20.14 9.12
CA LEU A 204 5.33 20.62 8.56
C LEU A 204 5.24 20.66 7.04
N GLU A 205 5.68 21.78 6.45
CA GLU A 205 5.85 21.89 5.00
C GLU A 205 7.33 21.88 4.64
N SER A 206 7.72 20.99 3.72
CA SER A 206 9.10 20.86 3.26
C SER A 206 9.14 20.11 1.93
N GLN A 207 10.27 20.13 1.25
CA GLN A 207 10.45 19.30 0.07
C GLN A 207 10.78 17.88 0.50
N ALA A 208 10.08 16.89 -0.03
CA ALA A 208 10.49 15.50 0.09
C ALA A 208 11.72 15.25 -0.80
N VAL A 209 12.84 14.80 -0.24
CA VAL A 209 14.11 14.64 -0.95
C VAL A 209 14.60 13.19 -1.04
N GLY A 210 14.02 12.28 -0.27
CA GLY A 210 14.38 10.87 -0.33
C GLY A 210 13.62 10.00 0.65
N ILE A 211 14.02 8.74 0.70
CA ILE A 211 13.61 7.76 1.70
C ILE A 211 14.88 7.23 2.36
N ASP A 212 14.90 7.14 3.68
CA ASP A 212 16.07 6.63 4.42
C ASP A 212 16.09 5.10 4.51
N ALA A 213 17.13 4.57 5.17
CA ALA A 213 17.33 3.12 5.33
C ALA A 213 16.18 2.43 6.08
N ASN A 214 15.41 3.16 6.90
CA ASN A 214 14.29 2.63 7.68
C ASN A 214 12.93 2.79 6.98
N GLY A 215 12.90 3.37 5.76
CA GLY A 215 11.66 3.64 5.03
C GLY A 215 10.99 4.97 5.40
N SER A 216 11.68 5.83 6.16
CA SER A 216 11.17 7.15 6.56
C SER A 216 11.34 8.16 5.43
N LEU A 217 10.40 9.09 5.30
CA LEU A 217 10.49 10.20 4.36
C LEU A 217 11.52 11.21 4.84
N VAL A 218 12.51 11.50 3.99
CA VAL A 218 13.54 12.50 4.26
C VAL A 218 13.12 13.83 3.66
N LEU A 219 13.15 14.87 4.47
CA LEU A 219 12.80 16.23 4.09
C LEU A 219 14.04 17.10 3.87
N ARG A 220 13.94 18.11 3.01
CA ARG A 220 15.01 19.10 2.77
C ARG A 220 15.39 19.87 4.04
N SER A 221 14.47 19.98 4.99
CA SER A 221 14.72 20.57 6.32
C SER A 221 15.68 19.74 7.18
N GLY A 222 16.00 18.51 6.77
CA GLY A 222 16.82 17.56 7.54
C GLY A 222 16.00 16.63 8.44
N GLU A 223 14.68 16.78 8.48
CA GLU A 223 13.80 15.92 9.25
C GLU A 223 13.53 14.58 8.56
N HIS A 224 13.42 13.52 9.37
CA HIS A 224 13.09 12.16 8.95
C HIS A 224 11.74 11.78 9.55
N VAL A 225 10.75 11.53 8.71
CA VAL A 225 9.38 11.26 9.13
C VAL A 225 9.03 9.80 8.88
N SER A 226 8.82 9.03 9.95
CA SER A 226 8.44 7.61 9.88
C SER A 226 6.93 7.38 9.85
N VAL A 227 6.15 8.34 10.38
CA VAL A 227 4.68 8.27 10.44
C VAL A 227 4.10 9.64 10.17
N GLY A 228 3.12 9.71 9.27
CA GLY A 228 2.33 10.91 9.02
C GLY A 228 1.49 10.76 7.77
N ASP A 229 0.54 11.67 7.60
CA ASP A 229 -0.18 11.84 6.34
C ASP A 229 0.52 12.87 5.47
N VAL A 230 0.71 12.54 4.20
CA VAL A 230 1.35 13.43 3.23
C VAL A 230 0.30 14.01 2.28
N VAL A 231 0.33 15.33 2.16
CA VAL A 231 -0.40 16.08 1.12
C VAL A 231 0.62 16.64 0.15
N HIS A 232 0.50 16.30 -1.14
CA HIS A 232 1.30 16.93 -2.19
C HIS A 232 0.78 18.35 -2.42
N LEU A 233 1.66 19.33 -2.31
CA LEU A 233 1.32 20.72 -2.59
C LEU A 233 1.54 20.98 -4.08
N HIS A 234 0.55 21.60 -4.73
CA HIS A 234 0.73 22.07 -6.10
C HIS A 234 1.61 23.33 -6.08
N ALA A 235 2.46 23.50 -7.10
CA ALA A 235 3.09 24.78 -7.33
C ALA A 235 1.98 25.78 -7.69
N ASN A 236 1.89 26.88 -6.93
CA ASN A 236 1.08 28.04 -7.30
C ASN A 236 1.58 28.65 -8.62
#